data_AF-A0A2A9DLB8-F1
#
_entry.id   AF-A0A2A9DLB8-F1
#
_cell.length_a   1.000
_cell.length_b   1.000
_cell.length_c   1.000
_cell.angle_alpha   90.00
_cell.angle_beta   90.00
_cell.angle_gamma   90.00
#
_symmetry.space_group_name_H-M   'P 1'
#
loop_
_entity.id
_entity.type
_entity.pdbx_description
1 polymer ?
#
loop_
_entity_poly.entity_id
_entity_poly.type
_entity_poly.pdbx_seq_one_letter_code
_entity_poly.pdbx_strand_id
1 'polypeptide(L)'
;MAIRSMWSTLYGNTADAQYMLKWLRDNYTEPVALETVFQDSGLEELHGNYTTATLPALGGLPAFTVAANLASLLVAARGHGPTFAIQPDGQRVVQLATALKYFALSPEDHLVADEFDDLYEAADGAEALRAKLD
;
A
#
# COMPACT_ATOMS: atom_id res chain seq x y z
N MET A 1 -4.71 18.18 -9.42
CA MET A 1 -3.27 18.32 -9.72
C MET A 1 -2.38 17.73 -8.62
N ALA A 2 -2.76 17.79 -7.33
CA ALA A 2 -1.98 17.24 -6.21
C ALA A 2 -1.82 15.71 -6.16
N ILE A 3 -2.83 14.92 -6.57
CA ILE A 3 -2.79 13.44 -6.49
C ILE A 3 -1.71 12.83 -7.39
N ARG A 4 -1.47 13.44 -8.56
CA ARG A 4 -0.44 12.99 -9.52
C ARG A 4 0.98 13.26 -9.01
N SER A 5 1.14 14.26 -8.14
CA SER A 5 2.41 14.63 -7.49
C SER A 5 2.73 13.74 -6.28
N MET A 6 1.73 13.26 -5.54
CA MET A 6 1.93 12.27 -4.47
C MET A 6 2.33 10.89 -5.00
N TRP A 7 1.76 10.48 -6.14
CA TRP A 7 2.05 9.20 -6.80
C TRP A 7 3.54 9.03 -7.16
N SER A 8 4.24 10.12 -7.49
CA SER A 8 5.65 10.07 -7.87
C SER A 8 6.60 9.98 -6.69
N THR A 9 6.23 10.53 -5.54
CA THR A 9 7.16 10.76 -4.43
C THR A 9 7.03 9.73 -3.32
N LEU A 10 5.84 9.17 -3.07
CA LEU A 10 5.63 8.28 -1.91
C LEU A 10 5.22 6.83 -2.24
N TYR A 11 4.46 6.55 -3.32
CA TYR A 11 3.76 5.25 -3.43
C TYR A 11 3.60 4.65 -4.85
N GLY A 12 4.38 5.10 -5.84
CA GLY A 12 4.24 4.60 -7.22
C GLY A 12 5.52 4.58 -8.04
N ASN A 13 6.54 5.35 -7.64
CA ASN A 13 7.79 5.49 -8.39
C ASN A 13 9.04 5.07 -7.62
N THR A 14 8.88 4.50 -6.43
CA THR A 14 9.97 3.86 -5.70
C THR A 14 10.31 2.52 -6.34
N ALA A 15 11.54 2.04 -6.12
CA ALA A 15 11.94 0.70 -6.57
C ALA A 15 10.99 -0.38 -6.04
N ASP A 16 10.54 -0.23 -4.80
CA ASP A 16 9.62 -1.13 -4.12
C ASP A 16 8.23 -1.15 -4.74
N ALA A 17 7.69 0.02 -5.09
CA ALA A 17 6.41 0.11 -5.79
C ALA A 17 6.51 -0.55 -7.17
N GLN A 18 7.60 -0.33 -7.91
CA GLN A 18 7.82 -0.97 -9.20
C GLN A 18 7.99 -2.48 -9.09
N TYR A 19 8.65 -2.95 -8.04
CA TYR A 19 8.81 -4.38 -7.75
C TYR A 19 7.45 -5.02 -7.42
N MET A 20 6.66 -4.42 -6.52
CA MET A 20 5.30 -4.89 -6.21
C MET A 20 4.40 -4.92 -7.44
N LEU A 21 4.44 -3.87 -8.28
CA LEU A 21 3.68 -3.83 -9.54
C LEU A 21 4.13 -4.91 -10.52
N LYS A 22 5.44 -5.20 -10.59
CA LYS A 22 5.95 -6.31 -11.38
C LYS A 22 5.45 -7.65 -10.84
N TRP A 23 5.52 -7.86 -9.53
CA TRP A 23 5.02 -9.08 -8.89
C TRP A 23 3.52 -9.28 -9.16
N LEU A 24 2.70 -8.23 -9.06
CA LEU A 24 1.28 -8.31 -9.42
C LEU A 24 1.07 -8.74 -10.88
N ARG A 25 1.81 -8.13 -11.82
CA ARG A 25 1.71 -8.47 -13.26
C ARG A 25 2.21 -9.88 -13.60
N ASP A 26 3.22 -10.35 -12.90
CA ASP A 26 3.80 -11.68 -13.14
C ASP A 26 2.89 -12.79 -12.58
N ASN A 27 2.14 -12.52 -11.51
CA ASN A 27 1.29 -13.51 -10.83
C ASN A 27 -0.18 -13.48 -11.28
N TYR A 28 -0.67 -12.36 -11.82
CA TYR A 28 -2.08 -12.21 -12.19
C TYR A 28 -2.26 -11.67 -13.61
N THR A 29 -3.08 -12.36 -14.40
CA THR A 29 -3.41 -11.97 -15.78
C THR A 29 -4.84 -11.45 -15.94
N GLU A 30 -5.65 -11.57 -14.89
CA GLU A 30 -7.06 -11.20 -14.82
C GLU A 30 -7.32 -10.29 -13.60
N PRO A 31 -8.49 -9.64 -13.51
CA PRO A 31 -8.91 -9.02 -12.25
C PRO A 31 -8.73 -9.99 -11.08
N VAL A 32 -8.03 -9.55 -10.03
CA VAL A 32 -7.70 -10.38 -8.87
C VAL A 32 -8.40 -9.83 -7.64
N ALA A 33 -8.93 -10.69 -6.78
CA ALA A 33 -9.49 -10.27 -5.51
C ALA A 33 -8.40 -9.73 -4.59
N LEU A 34 -8.68 -8.64 -3.87
CA LEU A 34 -7.76 -8.10 -2.87
C LEU A 34 -7.40 -9.14 -1.81
N GLU A 35 -8.34 -9.99 -1.44
CA GLU A 35 -8.11 -11.16 -0.59
C GLU A 35 -7.01 -12.09 -1.13
N THR A 36 -7.03 -12.44 -2.42
CA THR A 36 -6.00 -13.29 -3.04
C THR A 36 -4.64 -12.61 -2.99
N VAL A 37 -4.58 -11.30 -3.26
CA VAL A 37 -3.34 -10.52 -3.14
C VAL A 37 -2.82 -10.54 -1.69
N PHE A 38 -3.71 -10.44 -0.69
CA PHE A 38 -3.33 -10.50 0.73
C PHE A 38 -2.76 -11.86 1.12
N GLN A 39 -3.41 -12.95 0.69
CA GLN A 39 -2.96 -14.32 0.94
C GLN A 39 -1.61 -14.59 0.28
N ASP A 40 -1.48 -14.29 -1.02
CA ASP A 40 -0.28 -14.63 -1.79
C ASP A 40 0.93 -13.76 -1.40
N SER A 41 0.69 -12.52 -0.93
CA SER A 41 1.78 -11.64 -0.46
C SER A 41 2.23 -11.93 0.97
N GLY A 42 1.41 -12.61 1.77
CA GLY A 42 1.65 -12.83 3.20
C GLY A 42 1.08 -11.73 4.12
N LEU A 43 0.25 -10.82 3.60
CA LEU A 43 -0.37 -9.75 4.39
C LEU A 43 -1.51 -10.26 5.28
N GLU A 44 -2.17 -11.33 4.88
CA GLU A 44 -3.32 -11.90 5.59
C GLU A 44 -2.89 -12.41 6.99
N GLU A 45 -1.73 -13.05 7.07
CA GLU A 45 -1.12 -13.65 8.27
C GLU A 45 -0.69 -12.61 9.30
N LEU A 46 -0.49 -11.37 8.87
CA LEU A 46 -0.07 -10.27 9.74
C LEU A 46 -1.24 -9.61 10.47
N HIS A 47 -2.48 -9.90 10.07
CA HIS A 47 -3.70 -9.40 10.72
C HIS A 47 -3.71 -7.88 10.96
N GLY A 48 -3.12 -7.10 10.06
CA GLY A 48 -3.02 -5.64 10.15
C GLY A 48 -1.82 -5.10 10.94
N ASN A 49 -0.95 -5.95 11.49
CA ASN A 49 0.29 -5.55 12.13
C ASN A 49 1.43 -5.43 11.12
N TYR A 50 1.51 -4.28 10.46
CA TYR A 50 2.48 -4.03 9.38
C TYR A 50 3.69 -3.19 9.81
N THR A 51 3.73 -2.75 11.07
CA THR A 51 4.67 -1.76 11.59
C THR A 51 6.12 -2.19 11.41
N THR A 52 6.45 -3.43 11.73
CA THR A 52 7.84 -3.96 11.65
C THR A 52 7.99 -5.20 10.78
N ALA A 53 6.92 -5.63 10.11
CA ALA A 53 6.89 -6.85 9.34
C ALA A 53 7.46 -6.67 7.93
N THR A 54 8.00 -7.75 7.37
CA THR A 54 8.43 -7.85 5.97
C THR A 54 7.74 -9.03 5.30
N LEU A 55 7.64 -8.98 3.97
CA LEU A 55 6.91 -9.96 3.17
C LEU A 55 7.86 -10.79 2.29
N PRO A 56 8.16 -12.06 2.66
CA PRO A 56 9.07 -12.91 1.89
C PRO A 56 8.65 -13.15 0.44
N ALA A 57 7.34 -13.27 0.18
CA ALA A 57 6.80 -13.45 -1.17
C ALA A 57 7.10 -12.27 -2.10
N LEU A 58 7.34 -11.10 -1.51
CA LEU A 58 7.70 -9.86 -2.18
C LEU A 58 9.18 -9.51 -1.94
N GLY A 59 10.06 -10.50 -1.82
CA GLY A 59 11.51 -10.25 -1.72
C GLY A 59 11.95 -9.57 -0.42
N GLY A 60 11.13 -9.63 0.63
CA GLY A 60 11.41 -9.01 1.92
C GLY A 60 10.99 -7.54 2.03
N LEU A 61 10.14 -7.05 1.11
CA LEU A 61 9.60 -5.70 1.20
C LEU A 61 8.87 -5.46 2.54
N PRO A 62 8.98 -4.25 3.13
CA PRO A 62 8.22 -3.88 4.32
C PRO A 62 6.71 -4.02 4.08
N ALA A 63 6.01 -4.63 5.02
CA ALA A 63 4.57 -4.89 4.90
C ALA A 63 3.77 -3.57 4.77
N PHE A 64 4.17 -2.53 5.51
CA PHE A 64 3.54 -1.21 5.40
C PHE A 64 3.68 -0.61 3.99
N THR A 65 4.87 -0.69 3.38
CA THR A 65 5.10 -0.21 2.00
C THR A 65 4.15 -0.89 1.02
N VAL A 66 3.98 -2.21 1.14
CA VAL A 66 3.06 -2.98 0.29
C VAL A 66 1.61 -2.57 0.54
N ALA A 67 1.19 -2.44 1.80
CA ALA A 67 -0.14 -1.97 2.15
C ALA A 67 -0.46 -0.57 1.59
N ALA A 68 0.47 0.38 1.74
CA ALA A 68 0.29 1.75 1.26
C ALA A 68 0.25 1.83 -0.28
N ASN A 69 1.04 1.00 -0.97
CA ASN A 69 0.99 0.90 -2.43
C ASN A 69 -0.33 0.27 -2.92
N LEU A 70 -0.84 -0.77 -2.24
CA LEU A 70 -2.16 -1.35 -2.55
C LEU A 70 -3.29 -0.33 -2.34
N ALA A 71 -3.24 0.41 -1.23
CA ALA A 71 -4.19 1.50 -0.97
C ALA A 71 -4.18 2.54 -2.09
N SER A 72 -2.98 2.96 -2.53
CA SER A 72 -2.80 3.91 -3.62
C SER A 72 -3.37 3.41 -4.94
N LEU A 73 -3.17 2.12 -5.25
CA LEU A 73 -3.74 1.47 -6.43
C LEU A 73 -5.27 1.47 -6.40
N LEU A 74 -5.88 1.11 -5.27
CA LEU A 74 -7.34 1.10 -5.12
C LEU A 74 -7.93 2.50 -5.32
N VAL A 75 -7.30 3.54 -4.76
CA VAL A 75 -7.73 4.93 -4.94
C VAL A 75 -7.60 5.38 -6.39
N ALA A 76 -6.51 5.02 -7.08
CA ALA A 76 -6.33 5.40 -8.48
C ALA A 76 -7.31 4.69 -9.43
N ALA A 77 -7.62 3.42 -9.17
CA ALA A 77 -8.59 2.66 -9.95
C ALA A 77 -9.99 3.32 -9.94
N ARG A 78 -10.38 3.98 -8.83
CA ARG A 78 -11.63 4.76 -8.75
C ARG A 78 -11.68 5.95 -9.71
N GLY A 79 -10.52 6.53 -10.06
CA GLY A 79 -10.44 7.77 -10.87
C GLY A 79 -10.16 7.59 -12.36
N HIS A 80 -9.56 6.46 -12.77
CA HIS A 80 -9.07 6.27 -14.13
C HIS A 80 -9.51 4.95 -14.80
N GLY A 81 -10.34 4.15 -14.14
CA GLY A 81 -10.66 2.79 -14.59
C GLY A 81 -9.50 1.81 -14.34
N PRO A 82 -9.70 0.51 -14.55
CA PRO A 82 -8.76 -0.51 -14.08
C PRO A 82 -7.47 -0.50 -14.89
N THR A 83 -6.38 -0.01 -14.30
CA THR A 83 -5.02 -0.24 -14.85
C THR A 83 -4.46 -1.59 -14.40
N PHE A 84 -5.00 -2.14 -13.30
CA PHE A 84 -4.90 -3.52 -12.83
C PHE A 84 -6.14 -3.74 -11.96
N ALA A 85 -7.03 -4.65 -12.33
CA ALA A 85 -8.34 -4.73 -11.67
C ALA A 85 -8.25 -5.52 -10.35
N ILE A 86 -7.57 -4.97 -9.35
CA ILE A 86 -7.69 -5.47 -7.98
C ILE A 86 -9.11 -5.16 -7.52
N GLN A 87 -9.88 -6.21 -7.25
CA GLN A 87 -11.25 -6.09 -6.77
C GLN A 87 -11.24 -5.88 -5.26
N PRO A 88 -11.69 -4.72 -4.75
CA PRO A 88 -11.64 -4.44 -3.33
C PRO A 88 -12.69 -5.26 -2.56
N ASP A 89 -12.34 -5.65 -1.34
CA ASP A 89 -13.29 -6.14 -0.33
C ASP A 89 -13.24 -5.27 0.92
N GLY A 90 -14.37 -5.16 1.63
CA GLY A 90 -14.50 -4.23 2.75
C GLY A 90 -13.55 -4.53 3.92
N GLN A 91 -13.24 -5.81 4.18
CA GLN A 91 -12.39 -6.19 5.30
C GLN A 91 -10.94 -5.75 5.07
N ARG A 92 -10.35 -6.11 3.92
CA ARG A 92 -8.95 -5.76 3.63
C ARG A 92 -8.79 -4.25 3.36
N VAL A 93 -9.80 -3.58 2.79
CA VAL A 93 -9.78 -2.11 2.67
C VAL A 93 -9.69 -1.44 4.04
N VAL A 94 -10.45 -1.93 5.04
CA VAL A 94 -10.35 -1.43 6.43
C VAL A 94 -8.97 -1.71 7.04
N GLN A 95 -8.35 -2.86 6.74
CA GLN A 95 -6.99 -3.16 7.20
C GLN A 95 -5.97 -2.19 6.58
N LEU A 96 -6.06 -1.89 5.28
CA LEU A 96 -5.22 -0.90 4.62
C LEU A 96 -5.41 0.51 5.20
N ALA A 97 -6.66 0.94 5.40
CA ALA A 97 -6.97 2.23 6.01
C ALA A 97 -6.45 2.32 7.46
N THR A 98 -6.53 1.21 8.21
CA THR A 98 -6.02 1.11 9.59
C THR A 98 -4.49 1.23 9.61
N ALA A 99 -3.80 0.56 8.70
CA ALA A 99 -2.36 0.66 8.59
C ALA A 99 -1.89 2.09 8.30
N LEU A 100 -2.56 2.78 7.36
CA LEU A 100 -2.28 4.18 7.06
C LEU A 100 -2.52 5.09 8.27
N LYS A 101 -3.58 4.83 9.04
CA LYS A 101 -3.86 5.56 10.28
C LYS A 101 -2.74 5.37 11.31
N TYR A 102 -2.28 4.13 11.52
CA TYR A 102 -1.24 3.85 12.50
C TYR A 102 0.09 4.49 12.10
N PHE A 103 0.44 4.47 10.81
CA PHE A 103 1.59 5.22 10.32
C PHE A 103 1.42 6.73 10.50
N ALA A 104 0.26 7.30 10.20
CA ALA A 104 0.04 8.73 10.38
C ALA A 104 0.12 9.18 11.86
N LEU A 105 -0.18 8.29 12.82
CA LEU A 105 -0.11 8.58 14.25
C LEU A 105 1.30 8.47 14.83
N SER A 106 2.08 7.51 14.34
CA SER A 106 3.40 7.14 14.86
C SER A 106 4.31 6.64 13.73
N PRO A 107 4.69 7.52 12.77
CA PRO A 107 5.49 7.12 11.61
C PRO A 107 6.88 6.61 12.02
N GLU A 108 7.44 7.11 13.12
CA GLU A 108 8.75 6.72 13.67
C GLU A 108 8.82 5.28 14.17
N ASP A 109 7.67 4.67 14.51
CA ASP A 109 7.62 3.29 14.99
C ASP A 109 7.72 2.27 13.84
N HIS A 110 7.56 2.73 12.59
CA HIS A 110 7.53 1.85 11.43
C HIS A 110 8.93 1.54 10.92
N LEU A 111 9.13 0.31 10.44
CA LEU A 111 10.39 -0.17 9.84
C LEU A 111 10.88 0.75 8.70
N VAL A 112 9.95 1.41 8.02
CA VAL A 112 10.22 2.28 6.88
C VAL A 112 10.48 3.73 7.26
N ALA A 113 10.52 4.08 8.54
CA ALA A 113 10.67 5.47 8.98
C ALA A 113 11.92 6.13 8.36
N ASP A 114 13.05 5.42 8.38
CA ASP A 114 14.32 5.92 7.85
C ASP A 114 14.35 6.08 6.32
N GLU A 115 13.30 5.64 5.61
CA GLU A 115 13.17 5.83 4.16
C GLU A 115 12.59 7.20 3.78
N PHE A 116 12.06 7.95 4.75
CA PHE A 116 11.45 9.26 4.53
C PHE A 116 12.36 10.40 5.02
N ASP A 117 12.59 11.38 4.16
CA ASP A 117 13.32 12.60 4.52
C ASP A 117 12.53 13.47 5.54
N ASP A 118 11.19 13.42 5.46
CA ASP A 118 10.28 14.13 6.37
C ASP A 118 9.11 13.21 6.79
N LEU A 119 9.16 12.73 8.04
CA LEU A 119 8.13 11.86 8.62
C LEU A 119 6.78 12.57 8.81
N TYR A 120 6.75 13.89 8.99
CA TYR A 120 5.50 14.64 9.12
C TYR A 120 4.78 14.72 7.77
N GLU A 121 5.51 15.01 6.70
CA GLU A 121 4.95 14.99 5.35
C GLU A 121 4.46 13.59 4.97
N ALA A 122 5.22 12.55 5.34
CA ALA A 122 4.82 11.16 5.12
C ALA A 122 3.53 10.80 5.88
N ALA A 123 3.41 11.22 7.15
CA ALA A 123 2.22 11.01 7.97
C ALA A 123 0.98 11.72 7.40
N ASP A 124 1.11 12.98 7.00
CA ASP A 124 0.04 13.74 6.34
C ASP A 124 -0.39 13.06 5.03
N GLY A 125 0.58 12.55 4.26
CA GLY A 125 0.33 11.79 3.04
C GLY A 125 -0.46 10.50 3.29
N ALA A 126 -0.11 9.76 4.35
CA ALA A 126 -0.81 8.54 4.75
C ALA A 126 -2.26 8.84 5.18
N GLU A 127 -2.49 9.90 5.96
CA GLU A 127 -3.84 10.32 6.37
C GLU A 127 -4.68 10.77 5.16
N ALA A 128 -4.08 11.54 4.24
CA ALA A 128 -4.75 11.96 3.02
C ALA A 128 -5.08 10.79 2.07
N LEU A 129 -4.28 9.73 2.07
CA LEU A 129 -4.57 8.50 1.33
C LEU A 129 -5.69 7.71 2.03
N ARG A 130 -5.62 7.57 3.35
CA ARG A 130 -6.63 6.90 4.18
C ARG A 130 -8.02 7.50 3.94
N ALA A 131 -8.12 8.82 3.97
CA ALA A 131 -9.38 9.54 3.76
C ALA A 131 -10.01 9.32 2.36
N LYS A 132 -9.25 8.80 1.39
CA LYS A 132 -9.76 8.45 0.05
C LYS A 132 -10.15 6.99 -0.08
N LEU A 133 -9.72 6.13 0.86
CA LEU A 133 -10.15 4.73 0.92
C LEU A 133 -11.53 4.60 1.56
N ASP A 134 -11.75 5.35 2.65
CA ASP A 134 -13.07 5.60 3.25
C ASP A 134 -14.07 6.14 2.22
#